data_AF-A0A7J4U3U6-F1
#
_entry.id   AF-A0A7J4U3U6-F1
#
_cell.length_a   1.000
_cell.length_b   1.000
_cell.length_c   1.000
_cell.angle_alpha   90.00
_cell.angle_beta   90.00
_cell.angle_gamma   90.00
#
_symmetry.space_group_name_H-M   'P 1'
#
loop_
_entity.id
_entity.type
_entity.pdbx_description
1 polymer ?
#
loop_
_entity_poly.entity_id
_entity_poly.type
_entity_poly.pdbx_seq_one_letter_code
_entity_poly.pdbx_strand_id
1 'polypeptide(L)' 'CIQCTDLAVAATAWSNEARRCVLVHLDDDAGRQLTVTHPFLAHLDVLPAVVPMLDGAPLEVLHGHGVDVLVRAWSRMEA' A
#
# COMPACT_ATOMS: atom_id res chain seq x y z
N CYS A 1 7.12 -13.08 -4.02
CA CYS A 1 5.80 -13.62 -3.60
C CYS A 1 4.81 -13.38 -4.74
N ILE A 2 4.05 -14.40 -5.17
CA ILE A 2 3.09 -14.27 -6.30
C ILE A 2 2.03 -13.20 -5.99
N GLN A 3 1.43 -13.25 -4.80
CA GLN A 3 0.41 -12.27 -4.39
C GLN A 3 0.95 -10.83 -4.34
N CYS A 4 2.21 -10.63 -3.94
CA CYS A 4 2.82 -9.29 -4.01
C CYS A 4 3.01 -8.81 -5.45
N THR A 5 3.36 -9.72 -6.37
CA THR A 5 3.46 -9.41 -7.80
C THR A 5 2.10 -9.02 -8.38
N ASP A 6 1.04 -9.77 -8.06
CA ASP A 6 -0.32 -9.45 -8.50
C ASP A 6 -0.76 -8.07 -8.01
N LEU A 7 -0.51 -7.75 -6.74
CA LEU A 7 -0.82 -6.42 -6.19
C LEU A 7 0.00 -5.32 -6.87
N ALA A 8 1.30 -5.55 -7.13
CA ALA A 8 2.16 -4.56 -7.77
C ALA A 8 1.68 -4.20 -9.19
N VAL A 9 1.22 -5.20 -9.95
CA VAL A 9 0.61 -4.99 -11.28
C VAL A 9 -0.68 -4.20 -11.16
N ALA A 10 -1.57 -4.59 -10.23
CA ALA A 10 -2.82 -3.87 -9.98
C ALA A 10 -2.59 -2.41 -9.56
N ALA A 11 -1.63 -2.15 -8.67
CA ALA A 11 -1.27 -0.83 -8.17
C ALA A 11 -0.70 0.07 -9.29
N THR A 12 0.09 -0.51 -10.21
CA THR A 12 0.65 0.20 -11.36
C THR A 12 -0.43 0.61 -12.35
N ALA A 13 -1.43 -0.25 -12.60
CA ALA A 13 -2.58 0.12 -13.43
C ALA A 13 -3.40 1.22 -12.74
N TRP A 14 -3.65 1.08 -11.44
CA TRP A 14 -4.41 2.02 -10.62
C TRP A 14 -3.80 3.42 -10.56
N SER A 15 -2.47 3.51 -10.45
CA SER A 15 -1.77 4.81 -10.35
C SER A 15 -1.90 5.67 -11.60
N ASN A 16 -2.16 5.05 -12.76
CA ASN A 16 -2.38 5.76 -14.02
C ASN A 16 -3.78 6.40 -14.14
N GLU A 17 -4.74 6.06 -13.25
CA GLU A 17 -6.12 6.57 -13.28
C GLU A 17 -6.30 7.89 -12.48
N ALA A 18 -5.26 8.72 -12.38
CA ALA A 18 -5.23 9.94 -11.53
C ALA A 18 -5.43 9.69 -10.02
N ARG A 19 -5.32 8.43 -9.57
CA ARG A 19 -5.35 8.06 -8.15
C ARG A 19 -3.94 7.81 -7.65
N ARG A 20 -3.50 8.55 -6.64
CA ARG A 20 -2.14 8.38 -6.09
C ARG A 20 -2.01 7.03 -5.40
N CYS A 21 -1.06 6.23 -5.86
CA CYS A 21 -0.67 4.97 -5.23
C CYS A 21 0.85 4.88 -5.27
N VAL A 22 1.47 4.53 -4.14
CA VAL A 22 2.92 4.37 -4.03
C VAL A 22 3.19 2.91 -3.70
N LEU A 23 3.95 2.24 -4.57
CA LEU A 23 4.42 0.89 -4.32
C LEU A 23 5.74 0.97 -3.54
N VAL A 24 5.84 0.19 -2.47
CA VAL A 24 7.03 0.13 -1.61
C VAL A 24 7.43 -1.31 -1.41
N HIS A 25 8.71 -1.60 -1.67
CA HIS A 25 9.34 -2.87 -1.30
C HIS A 25 10.04 -2.68 0.04
N LEU A 26 9.56 -3.34 1.10
CA LEU A 26 10.08 -3.12 2.46
C LEU A 26 11.52 -3.64 2.67
N ASP A 27 11.99 -4.52 1.80
CA ASP A 27 13.32 -5.14 1.86
C ASP A 27 14.42 -4.32 1.16
N ASP A 28 14.07 -3.30 0.36
CA ASP A 28 15.03 -2.44 -0.31
C ASP A 28 15.48 -1.24 0.57
N ASP A 29 16.39 -0.42 0.04
CA ASP A 29 16.87 0.77 0.75
C ASP A 29 15.76 1.82 0.95
N ALA A 30 14.85 1.96 -0.02
CA ALA A 30 13.77 2.93 0.04
C ALA A 30 12.72 2.53 1.09
N GLY A 31 12.35 1.25 1.18
CA GLY A 31 11.47 0.71 2.21
C GLY A 31 12.07 0.81 3.61
N ARG A 32 13.37 0.54 3.74
CA ARG A 32 14.09 0.77 5.01
C ARG A 32 14.10 2.24 5.43
N GLN A 33 14.31 3.16 4.48
CA GLN A 33 14.23 4.60 4.76
C GLN A 33 12.82 5.04 5.13
N LEU A 34 11.80 4.54 4.41
CA LEU A 34 10.39 4.86 4.69
C LEU A 34 9.96 4.39 6.07
N THR A 35 10.51 3.27 6.58
CA THR A 35 10.21 2.78 7.93
C THR A 35 10.67 3.76 9.02
N VAL A 36 11.71 4.58 8.76
CA VAL A 36 12.14 5.65 9.68
C VAL A 36 11.11 6.78 9.71
N THR A 37 10.56 7.16 8.56
CA THR A 37 9.55 8.23 8.44
C THR A 37 8.16 7.78 8.87
N HIS A 38 7.84 6.50 8.65
CA HIS A 38 6.56 5.87 8.91
C HIS A 38 6.74 4.59 9.73
N PRO A 39 6.89 4.70 11.07
CA PRO A 39 7.21 3.55 11.93
C PRO A 39 6.21 2.40 11.88
N PHE A 40 4.95 2.66 11.50
CA PHE A 40 3.94 1.61 11.37
C PHE A 40 4.30 0.55 10.31
N LEU A 41 5.13 0.88 9.33
CA LEU A 41 5.59 -0.04 8.30
C LEU A 41 6.40 -1.21 8.90
N ALA A 42 7.08 -0.99 10.02
CA ALA A 42 7.83 -2.03 10.74
C ALA A 42 6.92 -3.11 11.37
N HIS A 43 5.62 -2.84 11.48
CA HIS A 43 4.62 -3.71 12.08
C HIS A 43 3.73 -4.40 11.03
N LEU A 44 4.11 -4.34 9.75
CA LEU A 44 3.42 -5.06 8.68
C LEU A 44 3.88 -6.53 8.65
N ASP A 45 3.30 -7.34 9.53
CA ASP A 45 3.67 -8.76 9.70
C ASP A 45 3.20 -9.66 8.55
N VAL A 46 2.23 -9.20 7.75
CA VAL A 46 1.63 -9.96 6.64
C VAL A 46 1.67 -9.13 5.36
N LEU A 47 2.27 -9.70 4.32
CA LEU A 47 2.38 -9.12 2.99
C LEU A 47 1.64 -9.98 1.94
N PRO A 48 1.08 -9.37 0.88
CA PRO A 48 1.05 -7.93 0.63
C PRO A 48 0.05 -7.18 1.53
N ALA A 49 0.29 -5.88 1.72
CA ALA A 49 -0.56 -4.98 2.47
C ALA A 49 -0.79 -3.68 1.69
N VAL A 50 -2.00 -3.13 1.82
CA VAL A 50 -2.39 -1.82 1.30
C VAL A 50 -2.78 -0.96 2.49
N VAL A 51 -2.18 0.22 2.59
CA VAL A 51 -2.46 1.15 3.69
C VAL A 51 -2.91 2.48 3.09
N PRO A 52 -4.22 2.81 3.15
CA PRO A 52 -4.69 4.14 2.80
C PRO A 52 -4.12 5.17 3.79
N MET A 53 -3.67 6.29 3.23
CA MET A 53 -3.03 7.39 3.94
C MET A 53 -3.87 8.65 3.78
N LEU A 54 -4.32 9.25 4.88
CA LEU A 54 -5.07 10.51 4.88
C LEU A 54 -4.33 11.53 5.77
N ASP A 55 -4.05 12.71 5.22
CA ASP A 55 -3.30 13.78 5.90
C ASP A 55 -1.98 13.31 6.56
N GLY A 56 -1.30 12.37 5.90
CA GLY A 56 -0.02 11.80 6.36
C GLY A 56 -0.15 10.70 7.42
N ALA A 57 -1.36 10.37 7.87
CA ALA A 57 -1.63 9.31 8.82
C ALA A 57 -2.17 8.03 8.15
N PRO A 58 -1.72 6.83 8.57
CA PRO A 58 -2.33 5.58 8.13
C PRO A 58 -3.72 5.40 8.75
N LEU A 59 -4.69 4.90 7.99
CA LEU A 59 -6.03 4.61 8.51
C LEU A 59 -6.15 3.17 9.04
N GLU A 60 -6.10 2.18 8.16
CA GLU A 60 -6.16 0.76 8.51
C GLU A 60 -5.24 -0.05 7.58
N VAL A 61 -4.82 -1.24 8.01
CA VAL A 61 -4.07 -2.16 7.15
C VAL A 61 -5.05 -3.08 6.44
N LEU A 62 -5.01 -3.08 5.12
CA LEU A 62 -5.85 -3.95 4.28
C LEU A 62 -4.99 -5.03 3.62
N HIS A 63 -5.52 -6.24 3.58
CA HIS A 63 -4.90 -7.37 2.90
C HIS A 63 -5.69 -7.76 1.66
N GLY A 64 -4.96 -8.12 0.62
CA GLY A 64 -5.49 -8.47 -0.69
C GLY A 64 -4.41 -8.27 -1.74
N HIS A 65 -4.64 -8.81 -2.94
CA HIS A 65 -3.64 -8.84 -4.00
C HIS A 65 -4.19 -8.41 -5.37
N GLY A 66 -5.39 -7.82 -5.39
CA GLY A 66 -6.07 -7.39 -6.60
C GLY A 66 -6.54 -5.93 -6.54
N VAL A 67 -7.29 -5.52 -7.56
CA VAL A 67 -7.87 -4.17 -7.63
C VAL A 67 -8.92 -3.94 -6.54
N ASP A 68 -9.59 -4.98 -6.07
CA ASP A 68 -10.63 -4.92 -5.03
C ASP A 68 -10.10 -4.32 -3.71
N VAL A 69 -8.88 -4.68 -3.29
CA VAL A 69 -8.28 -4.12 -2.07
C VAL A 69 -7.90 -2.64 -2.26
N LEU A 70 -7.51 -2.24 -3.47
CA LEU A 70 -7.22 -0.83 -3.80
C LEU A 70 -8.49 0.02 -3.79
N VAL A 71 -9.60 -0.50 -4.34
CA VAL A 71 -10.93 0.15 -4.28
C VAL A 71 -11.37 0.34 -2.83
N ARG A 72 -11.28 -0.71 -2.02
CA ARG A 72 -11.62 -0.63 -0.59
C ARG A 72 -10.77 0.40 0.15
N ALA A 73 -9.46 0.41 -0.10
CA ALA A 73 -8.55 1.38 0.49
C ALA A 73 -8.93 2.82 0.09
N TRP A 74 -9.24 3.04 -1.19
CA TRP A 74 -9.67 4.34 -1.69
C TRP A 74 -10.94 4.85 -1.02
N SER A 75 -11.95 3.99 -0.89
CA SER A 75 -13.20 4.33 -0.21
C SER A 75 -13.01 4.73 1.27
N ARG A 76 -11.91 4.34 1.93
CA ARG A 76 -11.59 4.80 3.29
C ARG A 76 -11.07 6.23 3.35
N MET A 77 -10.50 6.73 2.26
CA MET A 77 -9.98 8.10 2.18
C MET A 77 -11.05 9.12 1.77
N GLU A 78 -12.18 8.65 1.24
CA GLU A 78 -13.32 9.49 0.81
C GLU A 78 -14.44 9.58 1.86
N ALA A 79 -14.38 8.76 2.92
CA ALA A 79 -15.40 8.65 3.97
C ALA A 79 -15.13 9.63 5.13
#